data_AF-A0A0C1QF53-F1
#
_entry.id   AF-A0A0C1QF53-F1
#
_cell.length_a   1.000
_cell.length_b   1.000
_cell.length_c   1.000
_cell.angle_alpha   90.00
_cell.angle_beta   90.00
_cell.angle_gamma   90.00
#
_symmetry.space_group_name_H-M   'P 1'
#
loop_
_entity.id
_entity.type
_entity.pdbx_description
1 polymer ?
#
loop_
_entity_poly.entity_id
_entity_poly.type
_entity_poly.pdbx_seq_one_letter_code
_entity_poly.pdbx_strand_id
1 'polypeptide(L)' 'MCGRFVQASSAEDLQDKYKTSNQVEIKPNYNVSPHTNIVTILKSQEINQLEMHAMLWGLGTILER' A
#
# COMPACT_ATOMS: atom_id res chain seq x y z
N MET A 1 1.65 -14.22 -14.07
CA MET A 1 1.85 -14.13 -12.61
C MET A 1 2.85 -13.03 -12.33
N CYS A 2 2.43 -11.98 -11.63
CA CYS A 2 3.28 -10.83 -11.30
C CYS A 2 4.04 -11.15 -9.99
N GLY A 3 5.14 -11.89 -10.06
CA GLY A 3 5.87 -12.35 -8.87
C GLY A 3 6.78 -11.31 -8.23
N ARG A 4 7.07 -10.19 -8.91
CA ARG A 4 7.84 -9.05 -8.40
C ARG A 4 7.34 -7.75 -9.05
N PHE A 5 7.50 -6.62 -8.36
CA PHE A 5 7.21 -5.30 -8.94
C PHE A 5 8.06 -4.18 -8.33
N VAL A 6 7.93 -2.97 -8.89
CA VAL A 6 8.65 -1.75 -8.47
C VAL A 6 7.66 -0.79 -7.81
N GLN A 7 8.03 -0.28 -6.63
CA GLN A 7 7.36 0.83 -5.94
C GLN A 7 8.35 2.01 -5.87
N ALA A 8 8.42 2.80 -6.95
CA ALA A 8 9.40 3.89 -7.07
C ALA A 8 8.88 5.25 -6.56
N SER A 9 7.56 5.48 -6.63
CA SER A 9 6.95 6.76 -6.24
C SER A 9 7.12 7.04 -4.74
N SER A 10 7.32 8.31 -4.40
CA SER A 10 7.38 8.74 -3.01
C SER A 10 5.99 8.75 -2.36
N ALA A 11 5.95 8.92 -1.04
CA ALA A 11 4.69 9.04 -0.30
C ALA A 11 3.88 10.26 -0.77
N GLU A 12 4.59 11.37 -1.00
CA GLU A 12 4.06 12.65 -1.43
C GLU A 12 3.46 12.56 -2.84
N ASP A 13 4.16 11.92 -3.77
CA ASP A 13 3.68 11.73 -5.14
C ASP A 13 2.37 10.93 -5.18
N LEU A 14 2.30 9.87 -4.37
CA LEU A 14 1.10 9.03 -4.26
C LEU A 14 -0.04 9.80 -3.58
N GLN A 15 0.24 10.54 -2.52
CA GLN A 15 -0.75 11.36 -1.85
C GLN A 15 -1.32 12.43 -2.78
N ASP A 16 -0.47 13.14 -3.55
CA ASP A 16 -0.94 14.15 -4.49
C ASP A 16 -1.75 13.55 -5.63
N LYS A 17 -1.32 12.40 -6.17
CA LYS A 17 -2.02 11.71 -7.27
C LYS A 17 -3.39 11.18 -6.88
N TYR A 18 -3.51 10.61 -5.67
CA TYR A 18 -4.74 9.96 -5.21
C TYR A 18 -5.54 10.77 -4.20
N LYS A 19 -5.05 11.97 -3.82
CA LYS A 19 -5.69 12.88 -2.86
C LYS A 19 -6.06 12.18 -1.56
N THR A 20 -5.14 11.40 -1.02
CA THR A 20 -5.36 10.63 0.21
C THR A 20 -5.38 11.54 1.43
N SER A 21 -6.22 11.19 2.41
CA SER A 21 -6.42 11.97 3.64
C SER A 21 -5.24 11.87 4.62
N ASN A 22 -4.40 10.85 4.46
CA ASN A 22 -3.21 10.60 5.25
C ASN A 22 -1.98 10.34 4.37
N GLN A 23 -0.83 10.25 5.02
CA GLN A 23 0.45 9.91 4.43
C GLN A 23 1.08 8.76 5.22
N VAL A 24 1.76 7.84 4.52
CA VAL A 24 2.54 6.76 5.12
C VAL A 24 4.00 6.95 4.73
N GLU A 25 4.92 6.80 5.68
CA GLU A 25 6.36 6.84 5.38
C GLU A 25 6.75 5.60 4.58
N ILE A 26 7.18 5.81 3.33
CA ILE A 26 7.58 4.74 2.42
C ILE A 26 8.92 5.04 1.78
N LYS A 27 9.73 3.99 1.69
CA LYS A 27 11.00 4.03 0.95
C LYS A 27 10.77 3.41 -0.43
N PRO A 28 11.32 3.99 -1.50
CA PRO A 28 11.32 3.37 -2.81
C PRO A 28 11.90 1.96 -2.76
N ASN A 29 11.23 0.99 -3.38
CA ASN A 29 11.66 -0.40 -3.48
C ASN A 29 11.52 -0.89 -4.92
N TYR A 30 12.66 -1.14 -5.58
CA TYR A 30 12.71 -1.56 -6.97
C TYR A 30 12.62 -3.08 -7.17
N ASN A 31 12.44 -3.84 -6.08
CA ASN A 31 12.49 -5.29 -6.14
C ASN A 31 11.53 -5.96 -5.15
N VAL A 32 10.30 -5.43 -5.07
CA VAL A 32 9.25 -5.92 -4.15
C VAL A 32 8.95 -7.38 -4.44
N SER A 33 9.04 -8.22 -3.42
CA SER A 33 8.71 -9.65 -3.44
C SER A 33 7.46 -9.94 -2.62
N PRO A 34 6.78 -11.09 -2.85
CA PRO A 34 5.67 -11.52 -2.01
C PRO A 34 6.06 -11.53 -0.53
N HIS A 35 5.07 -11.35 0.34
CA HIS A 35 5.22 -11.20 1.80
C HIS A 35 6.03 -9.97 2.23
N THR A 36 6.16 -8.97 1.37
CA THR A 36 6.71 -7.65 1.74
C THR A 36 5.57 -6.69 2.03
N ASN A 37 5.75 -5.76 2.98
CA ASN A 37 4.80 -4.67 3.17
C ASN A 37 4.87 -3.70 1.97
N ILE A 38 3.71 -3.41 1.39
CA ILE A 38 3.54 -2.56 0.21
C ILE A 38 2.54 -1.45 0.53
N VAL A 39 2.60 -0.37 -0.23
CA VAL A 39 1.61 0.70 -0.11
C VAL A 39 0.35 0.29 -0.83
N THR A 40 -0.76 0.38 -0.12
CA THR A 40 -2.09 0.22 -0.65
C THR A 40 -2.88 1.50 -0.47
N ILE A 41 -3.83 1.73 -1.37
CA ILE A 41 -4.77 2.84 -1.27
C ILE A 41 -6.14 2.23 -1.11
N LEU A 42 -6.78 2.54 0.00
CA LEU A 42 -8.08 1.99 0.39
C LEU A 42 -9.08 3.12 0.52
N LYS A 43 -10.34 2.84 0.16
CA LYS A 43 -11.43 3.75 0.44
C LYS A 43 -11.94 3.48 1.85
N SER A 44 -11.74 4.44 2.75
CA SER A 44 -12.28 4.40 4.10
C SER A 44 -13.79 4.59 4.05
N GLN A 45 -14.53 3.67 4.66
CA GLN A 45 -16.00 3.71 4.69
C GLN A 45 -16.53 4.80 5.62
N GLU A 46 -15.80 5.09 6.70
CA GLU A 46 -16.23 6.04 7.74
C GLU A 46 -16.17 7.49 7.26
N ILE A 47 -15.06 7.86 6.61
CA ILE A 47 -14.83 9.24 6.15
C ILE A 47 -15.06 9.43 4.65
N ASN A 48 -15.40 8.36 3.92
CA ASN A 48 -15.60 8.35 2.46
C ASN A 48 -14.42 8.97 1.66
N GLN A 49 -13.20 8.83 2.18
CA GLN A 49 -11.95 9.32 1.58
C GLN A 49 -10.99 8.16 1.29
N LEU A 50 -10.01 8.41 0.41
CA LEU A 50 -8.93 7.46 0.15
C LEU A 50 -7.85 7.62 1.21
N GLU A 51 -7.32 6.51 1.69
CA GLU A 51 -6.24 6.44 2.67
C GLU A 51 -5.11 5.55 2.17
N MET A 52 -3.89 5.93 2.48
CA MET A 52 -2.68 5.12 2.29
C MET A 52 -2.49 4.20 3.49
N HIS A 53 -2.18 2.94 3.22
CA HIS A 53 -1.91 1.92 4.24
C HIS A 53 -0.68 1.10 3.83
N ALA A 54 0.11 0.65 4.81
CA ALA A 54 1.14 -0.35 4.59
C ALA A 54 0.55 -1.74 4.86
N MET A 55 0.50 -2.60 3.84
CA MET A 55 -0.12 -3.92 3.94
C MET A 55 0.80 -5.02 3.42
N LEU A 56 0.70 -6.20 4.02
CA LEU A 56 1.46 -7.37 3.58
C LEU A 56 1.00 -7.83 2.19
N TRP A 57 1.92 -7.92 1.23
CA TRP A 57 1.62 -8.47 -0.09
C TRP A 57 1.51 -9.99 -0.04
N GLY A 58 0.31 -10.47 0.24
CA GLY A 58 -0.01 -11.89 0.31
C GLY A 58 -1.25 -12.05 1.15
N LEU A 59 -2.33 -12.56 0.55
CA LEU A 59 -3.56 -12.79 1.28
C LEU A 59 -3.37 -14.01 2.17
N GLY A 60 -3.03 -13.77 3.45
CA GLY A 60 -3.05 -14.82 4.46
C GLY A 60 -4.49 -15.17 4.80
N THR A 61 -4.84 -16.45 4.78
CA THR A 61 -6.04 -16.92 5.48
C THR A 61 -5.77 -16.77 6.97
N ILE A 62 -6.43 -15.82 7.61
CA ILE A 62 -6.55 -15.81 9.06
C ILE A 62 -7.39 -17.04 9.42
N LEU A 63 -6.73 -18.15 9.75
CA LEU A 63 -7.36 -19.20 10.55
C LEU A 63 -7.41 -18.63 11.97
N GLU A 64 -8.57 -18.10 12.33
CA GLU A 64 -8.90 -17.81 13.72
C GLU A 64 -8.60 -19.08 14.56
N ARG A 65 -7.73 -18.93 15.55
CA ARG A 65 -7.44 -19.93 16.59
C ARG A 65 -7.85 -19.34 17.92
#